data_AF-A0A4Y2I6C8-F1
#
_entry.id   AF-A0A4Y2I6C8-F1
#
_cell.length_a   1.000
_cell.length_b   1.000
_cell.length_c   1.000
_cell.angle_alpha   90.00
_cell.angle_beta   90.00
_cell.angle_gamma   90.00
#
_symmetry.space_group_name_H-M   'P 1'
#
loop_
_entity.id
_entity.type
_entity.pdbx_description
1 polymer ?
#
loop_
_entity_poly.entity_id
_entity_poly.type
_entity_poly.pdbx_seq_one_letter_code
_entity_poly.pdbx_strand_id
1 'polypeptide(L)'
;MSAVRIATAKGRNISAETIKRVLRKADYNRTPARKIPHENLSYHEKKIAFAEKHTSEPEDFWNNDIFRDKRKFNVFGNDSRSYAWAEA
;
A
#
# COMPACT_ATOMS: atom_id res chain seq x y z
N MET A 1 -7.47 -2.55 -7.73
CA MET A 1 -8.83 -3.02 -8.09
C MET A 1 -8.76 -3.73 -9.44
N SER A 2 -9.34 -4.93 -9.58
CA SER A 2 -9.30 -5.71 -10.83
C SER A 2 -10.28 -5.16 -11.87
N ALA A 3 -9.98 -5.31 -13.18
CA ALA A 3 -10.88 -4.91 -14.27
C ALA A 3 -12.26 -5.58 -14.16
N VAL A 4 -12.32 -6.82 -13.67
CA VAL A 4 -13.58 -7.53 -13.39
C VAL A 4 -14.39 -6.82 -12.31
N ARG A 5 -13.75 -6.39 -11.21
CA ARG A 5 -14.42 -5.64 -10.14
C ARG A 5 -14.93 -4.27 -10.63
N ILE A 6 -14.23 -3.64 -11.56
CA ILE A 6 -14.67 -2.38 -12.18
C ILE A 6 -15.92 -2.60 -13.04
N ALA A 7 -15.97 -3.71 -13.81
CA ALA A 7 -17.15 -4.08 -14.60
C ALA A 7 -18.39 -4.25 -13.70
N THR A 8 -18.24 -5.06 -12.64
CA THR A 8 -19.31 -5.32 -11.67
C THR A 8 -19.77 -4.04 -10.97
N ALA A 9 -18.84 -3.19 -10.52
CA ALA A 9 -19.17 -1.93 -9.85
C ALA A 9 -19.89 -0.92 -10.75
N LYS A 10 -19.68 -0.98 -12.07
CA LYS A 10 -20.37 -0.11 -13.04
C LYS A 10 -21.71 -0.68 -13.52
N GLY A 11 -22.09 -1.90 -13.10
CA GLY A 11 -23.38 -2.51 -13.45
C GLY A 11 -23.56 -2.78 -14.95
N ARG A 12 -22.47 -2.83 -15.72
CA ARG A 12 -22.50 -3.05 -17.18
C ARG A 12 -21.85 -4.39 -17.51
N ASN A 13 -22.48 -5.14 -18.41
CA ASN A 13 -21.91 -6.36 -18.96
C ASN A 13 -20.84 -6.01 -20.00
N ILE A 14 -19.64 -5.70 -19.51
CA ILE A 14 -18.47 -5.34 -20.32
C ILE A 14 -17.36 -6.34 -20.02
N SER A 15 -16.68 -6.85 -21.06
CA SER A 15 -15.54 -7.74 -20.87
C SER A 15 -14.39 -7.04 -20.14
N ALA A 16 -13.65 -7.79 -19.33
CA ALA A 16 -12.49 -7.26 -18.61
C ALA A 16 -11.44 -6.68 -19.57
N GLU A 17 -11.32 -7.25 -20.78
CA GLU A 17 -10.44 -6.84 -21.86
C GLU A 17 -10.78 -5.44 -22.35
N THR A 18 -12.08 -5.14 -22.51
CA THR A 18 -12.54 -3.81 -22.93
C THR A 18 -12.17 -2.76 -21.90
N ILE A 19 -12.32 -3.07 -20.61
CA ILE A 19 -11.95 -2.18 -19.51
C ILE A 19 -10.43 -1.95 -19.50
N LYS A 20 -9.63 -3.02 -19.62
CA LYS A 20 -8.16 -2.92 -19.70
C LYS A 20 -7.73 -2.03 -20.88
N ARG A 21 -8.37 -2.17 -22.04
CA ARG A 21 -8.06 -1.38 -23.24
C ARG A 21 -8.39 0.10 -23.03
N VAL A 22 -9.54 0.40 -22.44
CA VAL A 22 -9.95 1.78 -22.13
C VAL A 22 -8.99 2.41 -21.12
N LEU A 23 -8.63 1.69 -20.05
CA LEU A 23 -7.69 2.16 -19.04
C LEU A 23 -6.31 2.46 -19.63
N ARG A 24 -5.77 1.57 -20.47
CA ARG A 24 -4.50 1.80 -21.17
C ARG A 24 -4.56 2.98 -22.14
N LYS A 25 -5.70 3.19 -22.83
CA LYS A 25 -5.88 4.36 -23.70
C LYS A 25 -5.87 5.68 -22.90
N ALA A 26 -6.28 5.62 -21.64
CA ALA A 26 -6.23 6.74 -20.71
C ALA A 26 -4.90 6.80 -19.91
N ASP A 27 -3.88 6.07 -20.35
CA ASP A 27 -2.55 6.01 -19.73
C ASP A 27 -2.52 5.45 -18.29
N TYR A 28 -3.45 4.54 -17.98
CA TYR A 28 -3.42 3.80 -16.71
C TYR A 28 -2.74 2.45 -16.87
N ASN A 29 -1.81 2.17 -15.96
CA ASN A 29 -1.08 0.91 -15.88
C ASN A 29 -1.44 0.11 -14.64
N ARG A 30 -1.21 -1.22 -14.73
CA ARG A 30 -1.42 -2.13 -13.60
C ARG A 30 -0.21 -2.07 -12.68
N THR A 31 -0.34 -1.32 -11.58
CA THR A 31 0.73 -1.05 -10.63
C THR A 31 0.51 -1.83 -9.32
N PRO A 32 1.57 -2.37 -8.67
CA PRO A 32 1.44 -2.94 -7.33
C PRO A 32 0.83 -1.92 -6.37
N ALA A 33 -0.26 -2.28 -5.70
CA ALA A 33 -0.87 -1.40 -4.73
C ALA A 33 0.00 -1.37 -3.46
N ARG A 34 0.27 -0.17 -2.95
CA ARG A 34 0.99 -0.01 -1.69
C ARG A 34 0.12 -0.54 -0.55
N LYS A 35 0.68 -1.43 0.28
CA LYS A 35 0.06 -1.84 1.53
C LYS A 35 0.37 -0.76 2.56
N ILE A 36 -0.58 0.14 2.76
CA ILE A 36 -0.47 1.18 3.78
C ILE A 36 -1.28 0.69 4.98
N PRO A 37 -0.69 0.63 6.19
CA PRO A 37 -1.46 0.38 7.40
C PRO A 37 -2.60 1.41 7.49
N HIS A 38 -3.78 0.97 7.92
CA HIS A 38 -4.83 1.93 8.22
C HIS A 38 -4.44 2.67 9.51
N GLU A 39 -4.03 3.93 9.39
CA GLU A 39 -3.64 4.76 10.53
C GLU A 39 -4.83 5.63 10.96
N ASN A 40 -5.19 5.56 12.24
CA ASN A 40 -6.11 6.54 12.80
C ASN A 40 -5.36 7.87 12.99
N LEU A 41 -6.06 9.00 12.88
CA LEU A 41 -5.46 10.34 13.01
C LEU A 41 -4.60 10.50 14.28
N SER A 42 -5.08 10.00 15.42
CA SER A 42 -4.32 10.05 16.69
C SER A 42 -3.00 9.27 16.65
N TYR A 43 -2.93 8.14 15.93
CA TYR A 43 -1.67 7.40 15.76
C TYR A 43 -0.72 8.14 14.84
N HIS A 44 -1.25 8.77 13.79
CA HIS A 44 -0.46 9.59 12.87
C HIS A 44 0.19 10.77 13.60
N GLU A 45 -0.56 11.49 14.44
CA GLU A 45 -0.03 12.59 15.27
C GLU A 45 1.08 12.11 16.22
N LYS A 46 0.90 10.97 16.88
CA LYS A 46 1.94 10.39 17.76
C LYS A 46 3.21 10.03 17.00
N LYS A 47 3.10 9.53 15.77
CA LYS A 47 4.26 9.22 14.91
C LYS A 47 5.00 10.49 14.51
N ILE A 48 4.29 11.56 14.17
CA ILE A 48 4.90 12.87 13.86
C ILE A 48 5.61 13.41 15.10
N ALA A 49 4.93 13.47 16.24
CA ALA A 49 5.52 13.99 17.47
C ALA A 49 6.77 13.19 17.91
N PHE A 50 6.75 11.86 17.74
CA PHE A 50 7.91 11.02 18.01
C PHE A 50 9.07 11.33 17.05
N ALA A 51 8.77 11.45 15.74
CA ALA A 51 9.78 11.78 14.74
C ALA A 51 10.41 13.15 14.98
N GLU A 52 9.59 14.18 15.19
CA GLU A 52 10.06 15.54 15.51
C GLU A 52 10.93 15.55 16.76
N LYS A 53 10.50 14.87 17.83
CA LYS A 53 11.26 14.78 19.08
C LYS A 53 12.65 14.18 18.89
N HIS A 54 12.78 13.16 18.05
CA HIS A 54 14.02 12.39 17.91
C HIS A 54 14.78 12.66 16.60
N THR A 55 14.39 13.68 15.83
CA THR A 55 15.04 14.04 14.54
C THR A 55 16.48 14.48 14.72
N SER A 56 16.80 15.13 15.84
CA SER A 56 18.13 15.71 16.11
C SER A 56 18.98 14.87 17.08
N GLU A 57 18.52 13.66 17.44
CA GLU A 57 19.27 12.81 18.37
C GLU A 57 20.56 12.30 17.71
N PRO A 58 21.69 12.26 18.45
CA PRO A 58 22.97 11.79 17.92
C PRO A 58 22.95 10.28 17.69
N GLU A 59 23.89 9.78 16.88
CA GLU A 59 24.01 8.35 16.58
C GLU A 59 24.21 7.48 17.84
N ASP A 60 24.94 8.00 18.84
CA ASP A 60 25.15 7.34 20.13
C ASP A 60 23.86 7.06 20.89
N PHE A 61 22.82 7.89 20.72
CA PHE A 61 21.51 7.65 21.31
C PHE A 61 20.92 6.35 20.75
N TRP A 62 20.91 6.21 19.42
CA TRP A 62 20.36 5.04 18.73
C TRP A 62 21.20 3.77 18.93
N ASN A 63 22.50 3.91 19.15
CA ASN A 63 23.40 2.77 19.41
C ASN A 63 23.12 2.06 20.74
N ASN A 64 22.48 2.74 21.68
CA ASN A 64 22.09 2.17 22.98
C ASN A 64 20.69 1.54 22.95
N ASP A 65 19.92 1.73 21.88
CA ASP A 65 18.56 1.23 21.76
C ASP A 65 18.49 -0.17 21.15
N ILE A 66 17.82 -1.10 21.84
CA ILE A 66 17.57 -2.46 21.35
C ILE A 66 16.10 -2.57 20.91
N PHE A 67 15.89 -2.62 19.60
CA PHE A 67 14.56 -2.83 19.01
C PHE A 67 14.17 -4.31 19.01
N ARG A 68 12.91 -4.59 19.36
CA ARG A 68 12.34 -5.94 19.33
C ARG A 68 11.00 -5.93 18.61
N ASP A 69 10.82 -6.87 17.68
CA ASP A 69 9.56 -7.09 16.97
C ASP A 69 9.35 -8.59 16.70
N LYS A 70 8.11 -8.98 16.36
CA LYS A 70 7.75 -10.34 15.94
C LYS A 70 7.27 -10.30 14.49
N ARG A 71 7.87 -11.14 13.64
CA ARG A 71 7.44 -11.32 12.25
C ARG A 71 6.87 -12.71 12.03
N LYS A 72 5.85 -12.80 11.17
CA LYS A 72 5.28 -14.06 10.68
C LYS A 72 6.00 -14.47 9.39
N PHE A 73 6.47 -15.71 9.32
CA PHE A 73 7.05 -16.30 8.10
C PHE A 73 6.14 -17.43 7.62
N ASN A 74 5.59 -17.30 6.41
CA ASN A 74 4.74 -18.32 5.80
C ASN A 74 5.61 -19.27 4.96
N VAL A 75 5.52 -20.59 5.18
CA VAL A 75 6.25 -21.61 4.41
C VAL A 75 5.64 -21.81 3.02
N PHE A 76 4.32 -21.71 2.92
CA PHE A 76 3.56 -21.75 1.67
C PHE A 76 2.44 -20.72 1.69
N GLY A 77 2.06 -20.22 0.51
CA GLY A 77 1.06 -19.16 0.37
C GLY A 77 1.64 -17.76 0.58
N ASN A 78 1.00 -16.77 -0.04
CA ASN A 78 1.52 -15.42 -0.11
C ASN A 78 0.56 -14.45 0.60
N ASP A 79 1.11 -13.51 1.36
CA ASP A 79 0.48 -12.22 1.62
C ASP A 79 0.40 -11.45 0.30
N SER A 80 -0.47 -11.93 -0.60
CA SER A 80 -0.42 -11.65 -2.04
C SER A 80 -0.30 -10.16 -2.38
N ARG A 81 0.44 -9.87 -3.46
CA ARG A 81 0.51 -8.53 -4.03
C ARG A 81 -0.85 -8.19 -4.64
N SER A 82 -1.51 -7.18 -4.10
CA SER A 82 -2.66 -6.56 -4.74
C SER A 82 -2.18 -5.59 -5.82
N TYR A 83 -2.96 -5.45 -6.88
CA TYR A 83 -2.67 -4.51 -7.97
C TYR A 83 -3.80 -3.50 -8.09
N ALA A 84 -3.43 -2.26 -8.38
CA ALA A 84 -4.33 -1.17 -8.73
C ALA A 84 -4.04 -0.68 -10.14
N TRP A 85 -5.02 0.00 -10.73
CA TRP A 85 -4.79 0.79 -11.93
C TRP A 85 -4.44 2.19 -11.46
N ALA A 86 -3.27 2.68 -11.83
CA ALA A 86 -2.79 4.01 -11.52
C ALA A 86 -2.30 4.66 -12.83
N GLU A 87 -2.35 5.98 -12.88
CA GLU A 87 -1.75 6.76 -13.98
C GLU A 87 -0.25 6.39 -14.10
N ALA A 88 0.22 6.31 -15.35
CA ALA A 88 1.57 5.89 -15.69
C ALA A 88 2.64 6.89 -15.22
#